data_AF-A0A1X7SXS0-F1
#
_entry.id   AF-A0A1X7SXS0-F1
#
_cell.length_a   1.000
_cell.length_b   1.000
_cell.length_c   1.000
_cell.angle_alpha   90.00
_cell.angle_beta   90.00
_cell.angle_gamma   90.00
#
_symmetry.space_group_name_H-M   'P 1'
#
loop_
_entity.id
_entity.type
_entity.pdbx_description
1 polymer ?
#
loop_
_entity_poly.entity_id
_entity_poly.type
_entity_poly.pdbx_seq_one_letter_code
_entity_poly.pdbx_strand_id
1 'polypeptide(L)'
;ALSLNIRIDGDNGNDSIECLREQPQSSCQSLKYVADTINNTGNLTIEIISPTLSLQGSVIFTDINGLTINGQGTNISCSNGSMLYGNSGIVFDKCSNVTLNSFTIEQCGLLYE
;
A
#
# COMPACT_ATOMS: atom_id res chain seq x y z
N ALA A 1 8.54 14.76 13.11
CA ALA A 1 7.61 13.63 12.94
C ALA A 1 8.43 12.40 12.60
N LEU A 2 8.16 11.25 13.22
CA LEU A 2 8.75 9.98 12.80
C LEU A 2 8.19 9.68 11.40
N SER A 3 9.08 9.57 10.42
CA SER A 3 8.73 9.14 9.07
C SER A 3 9.00 7.66 8.98
N LEU A 4 7.98 6.88 8.62
CA LEU A 4 8.12 5.46 8.36
C LEU A 4 8.25 5.25 6.85
N ASN A 5 9.30 4.58 6.42
CA ASN A 5 9.46 4.17 5.02
C ASN A 5 9.22 2.66 4.96
N ILE A 6 8.52 2.16 3.94
CA ILE A 6 8.21 0.74 3.78
C ILE A 6 8.45 0.35 2.35
N ARG A 7 9.08 -0.81 2.16
CA ARG A 7 9.27 -1.40 0.83
C ARG A 7 8.26 -2.51 0.62
N ILE A 8 7.62 -2.53 -0.54
CA ILE A 8 6.73 -3.61 -0.95
C ILE A 8 7.33 -4.30 -2.16
N ASP A 9 7.59 -5.59 -2.02
CA ASP A 9 7.97 -6.47 -3.11
C ASP A 9 6.88 -7.54 -3.21
N GLY A 10 5.95 -7.39 -4.15
CA GLY A 10 4.86 -8.35 -4.33
C GLY A 10 5.33 -9.77 -4.68
N ASP A 11 6.54 -9.90 -5.23
CA ASP A 11 7.09 -11.16 -5.72
C ASP A 11 7.95 -11.87 -4.67
N ASN A 12 8.76 -11.11 -3.91
CA ASN A 12 9.74 -11.65 -2.97
C ASN A 12 9.60 -11.15 -1.52
N GLY A 13 8.63 -10.26 -1.26
CA GLY A 13 8.38 -9.73 0.07
C GLY A 13 7.81 -10.77 1.04
N ASN A 14 7.84 -10.44 2.33
CA ASN A 14 7.24 -11.23 3.39
C ASN A 14 6.47 -10.32 4.33
N ASP A 15 5.17 -10.60 4.50
CA ASP A 15 4.31 -9.86 5.42
C ASP A 15 4.62 -10.27 6.87
N SER A 16 5.46 -9.48 7.52
CA SER A 16 5.87 -9.70 8.90
C SER A 16 6.25 -8.39 9.61
N ILE A 17 6.37 -8.43 10.94
CA ILE A 17 6.70 -7.22 11.70
C ILE A 17 8.10 -6.68 11.35
N GLU A 18 8.99 -7.55 10.87
CA GLU A 18 10.34 -7.24 10.45
C GLU A 18 10.35 -6.29 9.25
N CYS A 19 9.46 -6.48 8.25
CA CYS A 19 9.38 -5.59 7.08
C CYS A 19 8.92 -4.16 7.44
N LEU A 20 8.36 -3.98 8.64
CA LEU A 20 7.93 -2.70 9.18
C LEU A 20 8.98 -2.03 10.08
N ARG A 21 10.03 -2.75 10.53
CA ARG A 21 10.91 -2.29 11.63
C ARG A 21 12.41 -2.49 11.44
N GLU A 22 12.86 -3.50 10.70
CA GLU A 22 14.29 -3.86 10.63
C GLU A 22 15.09 -3.02 9.63
N GLN A 23 16.42 -2.96 9.78
CA GLN A 23 17.33 -2.28 8.85
C GLN A 23 18.51 -3.21 8.49
N PRO A 24 18.85 -3.39 7.19
CA PRO A 24 18.15 -2.87 6.01
C PRO A 24 16.72 -3.44 5.94
N GLN A 25 15.73 -2.59 5.61
CA GLN A 25 14.34 -3.01 5.61
C GLN A 25 14.12 -4.16 4.63
N SER A 26 13.73 -5.31 5.19
CA SER A 26 13.07 -6.36 4.43
C SER A 26 11.78 -5.79 3.81
N SER A 27 11.39 -6.32 2.66
CA SER A 27 10.19 -5.86 1.96
C SER A 27 8.97 -6.58 2.50
N CYS A 28 7.87 -5.85 2.74
CA CYS A 28 6.56 -6.46 2.91
C CYS A 28 6.10 -7.03 1.57
N GLN A 29 5.20 -8.01 1.59
CA GLN A 29 4.67 -8.61 0.37
C GLN A 29 3.43 -7.86 -0.12
N SER A 30 2.54 -7.45 0.79
CA SER A 30 1.24 -6.90 0.43
C SER A 30 1.02 -5.50 0.96
N LEU A 31 0.42 -4.65 0.11
CA LEU A 31 -0.04 -3.32 0.52
C LEU A 31 -1.15 -3.42 1.58
N LYS A 32 -1.96 -4.48 1.51
CA LYS A 32 -3.02 -4.75 2.49
C LYS A 32 -2.46 -4.98 3.88
N TYR A 33 -1.42 -5.81 4.03
CA TYR A 33 -0.80 -6.05 5.33
C TYR A 33 -0.29 -4.76 5.97
N VAL A 34 0.36 -3.91 5.17
CA VAL A 34 0.86 -2.60 5.61
C VAL A 34 -0.28 -1.72 6.11
N ALA A 35 -1.36 -1.61 5.33
CA ALA A 35 -2.53 -0.81 5.68
C ALA A 35 -3.26 -1.33 6.93
N ASP A 36 -3.43 -2.65 7.06
CA ASP A 36 -4.11 -3.28 8.20
C ASP A 36 -3.28 -3.15 9.50
N THR A 37 -1.96 -3.08 9.39
CA THR A 37 -1.06 -3.08 10.55
C THR A 37 -0.72 -1.67 11.04
N ILE A 38 -0.65 -0.70 10.13
CA ILE A 38 -0.21 0.66 10.45
C ILE A 38 -1.41 1.56 10.63
N ASN A 39 -1.52 2.11 11.84
CA ASN A 39 -2.48 3.15 12.16
C ASN A 39 -1.76 4.38 12.73
N ASN A 40 -2.32 5.56 12.51
CA ASN A 40 -1.93 6.80 13.21
C ASN A 40 -0.41 7.10 13.20
N THR A 41 0.28 6.74 12.12
CA THR A 41 1.65 7.19 11.91
C THR A 41 1.62 8.62 11.38
N GLY A 42 2.72 9.35 11.58
CA GLY A 42 2.88 10.68 10.97
C GLY A 42 2.99 10.54 9.45
N ASN A 43 4.20 10.70 8.93
CA ASN A 43 4.44 10.51 7.50
C ASN A 43 4.73 9.04 7.21
N LEU A 44 4.01 8.45 6.25
CA LEU A 44 4.22 7.09 5.75
C LEU A 44 4.61 7.16 4.27
N THR A 45 5.80 6.66 3.95
CA THR A 45 6.25 6.47 2.56
C THR A 45 6.26 4.99 2.26
N ILE A 46 5.63 4.60 1.16
CA ILE A 46 5.61 3.23 0.64
C ILE A 46 6.31 3.24 -0.72
N GLU A 47 7.32 2.41 -0.88
CA GLU A 47 8.01 2.15 -2.14
C GLU A 47 7.67 0.74 -2.63
N ILE A 48 6.87 0.66 -3.68
CA ILE A 48 6.60 -0.59 -4.39
C ILE A 48 7.73 -0.81 -5.39
N ILE A 49 8.48 -1.89 -5.21
CA ILE A 49 9.65 -2.23 -6.02
C ILE A 49 9.39 -3.40 -6.96
N SER A 50 8.25 -4.10 -6.80
CA SER A 50 7.85 -5.13 -7.75
C SER A 50 7.22 -4.50 -9.01
N PRO A 51 7.44 -5.09 -10.20
CA PRO A 51 6.85 -4.60 -11.45
C PRO A 51 5.33 -4.79 -11.48
N THR A 52 4.82 -5.75 -10.72
CA THR A 52 3.39 -5.99 -10.56
C THR A 52 3.03 -6.11 -9.09
N LEU A 53 1.82 -5.69 -8.73
CA LEU A 53 1.27 -5.88 -7.40
C LEU A 53 -0.21 -6.24 -7.48
N SER A 54 -0.58 -7.46 -7.08
CA SER A 54 -1.98 -7.87 -7.01
C SER A 54 -2.57 -7.50 -5.66
N LEU A 55 -3.65 -6.73 -5.65
CA LEU A 55 -4.41 -6.47 -4.42
C LEU A 55 -5.35 -7.64 -4.12
N GLN A 56 -5.33 -8.10 -2.87
CA GLN A 56 -6.27 -9.08 -2.34
C GLN A 56 -7.35 -8.35 -1.53
N GLY A 57 -8.41 -7.90 -2.21
CA GLY A 57 -9.50 -7.12 -1.61
C GLY A 57 -9.17 -5.63 -1.49
N SER A 58 -9.90 -4.93 -0.62
CA SER A 58 -9.67 -3.51 -0.32
C SER A 58 -8.41 -3.32 0.53
N VAL A 59 -7.58 -2.36 0.12
CA VAL A 59 -6.53 -1.77 0.95
C VAL A 59 -7.09 -0.49 1.54
N ILE A 60 -7.21 -0.38 2.85
CA ILE A 60 -7.82 0.78 3.52
C ILE A 60 -6.78 1.43 4.41
N PHE A 61 -6.34 2.63 4.05
CA PHE A 61 -5.55 3.49 4.92
C PHE A 61 -6.49 4.40 5.70
N THR A 62 -6.33 4.43 7.03
CA THR A 62 -7.20 5.21 7.93
C THR A 62 -6.39 6.20 8.75
N ASP A 63 -6.85 7.45 8.81
CA ASP A 63 -6.31 8.53 9.67
C ASP A 63 -4.79 8.80 9.48
N ILE A 64 -4.27 8.68 8.24
CA ILE A 64 -2.87 8.99 7.91
C ILE A 64 -2.73 10.43 7.40
N ASN A 65 -1.82 11.20 8.00
CA ASN A 65 -1.49 12.55 7.55
C ASN A 65 -0.08 12.60 6.95
N GLY A 66 0.00 12.48 5.62
CA GLY A 66 1.26 12.44 4.87
C GLY A 66 1.60 11.06 4.34
N LEU A 67 0.70 10.47 3.54
CA LEU A 67 0.92 9.20 2.84
C LEU A 67 1.56 9.45 1.47
N THR A 68 2.69 8.82 1.19
CA THR A 68 3.29 8.79 -0.15
C THR A 68 3.39 7.35 -0.64
N ILE A 69 2.83 7.05 -1.81
CA ILE A 69 2.99 5.74 -2.48
C ILE A 69 3.76 5.97 -3.77
N ASN A 70 4.97 5.41 -3.83
CA ASN A 70 5.84 5.39 -5.00
C ASN A 70 5.81 4.00 -5.60
N GLY A 71 5.47 3.86 -6.87
CA GLY A 71 5.52 2.55 -7.56
C GLY A 71 6.06 2.69 -8.97
N GLN A 72 7.26 3.27 -9.13
CA GLN A 72 7.86 3.60 -10.42
C GLN A 72 7.78 2.43 -11.42
N GLY A 73 6.84 2.52 -12.37
CA GLY A 73 6.62 1.49 -13.40
C GLY A 73 5.85 0.25 -12.92
N THR A 74 5.34 0.24 -11.69
CA THR A 74 4.50 -0.83 -11.15
C THR A 74 3.11 -0.81 -11.77
N ASN A 75 2.61 -1.99 -12.15
CA ASN A 75 1.19 -2.20 -12.44
C ASN A 75 0.49 -2.84 -11.23
N ILE A 76 -0.43 -2.10 -10.62
CA ILE A 76 -1.28 -2.57 -9.53
C ILE A 76 -2.59 -3.09 -10.14
N SER A 77 -2.92 -4.35 -9.90
CA SER A 77 -4.16 -4.95 -10.40
C SER A 77 -4.97 -5.59 -9.29
N CYS A 78 -6.28 -5.65 -9.49
CA CYS A 78 -7.18 -6.37 -8.59
C CYS A 78 -7.78 -7.57 -9.32
N SER A 79 -7.70 -8.75 -8.68
CA SER A 79 -8.32 -9.94 -9.27
C SER A 79 -9.84 -9.85 -9.20
N ASN A 80 -10.54 -10.25 -10.27
CA ASN A 80 -12.02 -10.30 -10.31
C ASN A 80 -12.64 -11.12 -9.15
N GLY A 81 -11.91 -12.11 -8.63
CA GLY A 81 -12.34 -12.89 -7.46
C GLY A 81 -12.41 -12.07 -6.15
N SER A 82 -11.73 -10.93 -6.09
CA SER A 82 -11.77 -10.01 -4.96
C SER A 82 -12.96 -9.04 -4.99
N MET A 83 -13.70 -8.97 -6.11
CA MET A 83 -14.86 -8.08 -6.29
C MET A 83 -16.14 -8.61 -5.63
N LEU A 84 -16.12 -9.84 -5.08
CA LEU A 84 -17.25 -10.39 -4.31
C LEU A 84 -17.57 -9.58 -3.03
N TYR A 85 -16.65 -8.70 -2.59
CA TYR A 85 -16.78 -7.89 -1.38
C TYR A 85 -16.76 -6.39 -1.64
N GLY A 86 -17.45 -5.93 -2.69
CA GLY A 86 -17.98 -4.56 -2.80
C GLY A 86 -16.98 -3.44 -3.07
N ASN A 87 -15.70 -3.58 -2.73
CA ASN A 87 -14.64 -2.63 -3.05
C ASN A 87 -13.34 -3.40 -3.33
N SER A 88 -12.83 -3.31 -4.55
CA SER A 88 -11.47 -3.74 -4.90
C SER A 88 -10.71 -2.49 -5.30
N GLY A 89 -9.63 -2.16 -4.59
CA GLY A 89 -8.91 -0.91 -4.78
C GLY A 89 -8.22 -0.41 -3.52
N ILE A 90 -7.79 0.85 -3.57
CA ILE A 90 -7.15 1.54 -2.44
C ILE A 90 -8.11 2.62 -1.94
N VAL A 91 -8.44 2.55 -0.65
CA VAL A 91 -9.31 3.49 0.06
C VAL A 91 -8.47 4.33 1.01
N PHE A 92 -8.70 5.63 1.00
CA PHE A 92 -8.08 6.62 1.87
C PHE A 92 -9.16 7.21 2.77
N ASP A 93 -9.41 6.60 3.92
CA ASP A 93 -10.41 7.03 4.91
C ASP A 93 -9.78 8.05 5.86
N LYS A 94 -10.29 9.29 5.86
CA LYS A 94 -9.78 10.41 6.68
C LYS A 94 -8.28 10.68 6.54
N CYS A 95 -7.70 10.30 5.41
CA CYS A 95 -6.30 10.57 5.12
C CYS A 95 -6.15 11.99 4.57
N SER A 96 -5.03 12.63 4.87
CA SER A 96 -4.66 13.94 4.32
C SER A 96 -3.25 13.93 3.76
N ASN A 97 -2.98 14.81 2.80
CA ASN A 97 -1.67 14.93 2.14
C ASN A 97 -1.20 13.63 1.47
N VAL A 98 -2.12 12.96 0.75
CA VAL A 98 -1.83 11.75 -0.02
C VAL A 98 -1.14 12.10 -1.34
N THR A 99 0.01 11.48 -1.61
CA THR A 99 0.79 11.61 -2.86
C THR A 99 0.95 10.25 -3.52
N LEU A 100 0.59 10.13 -4.79
CA LEU A 100 0.64 8.90 -5.57
C LEU A 100 1.54 9.09 -6.80
N ASN A 101 2.62 8.31 -6.89
CA ASN A 101 3.67 8.53 -7.88
C ASN A 101 3.92 7.30 -8.75
N SER A 102 3.80 7.50 -10.06
CA SER A 102 4.40 6.65 -11.12
C SER A 102 3.99 5.18 -11.18
N PHE A 103 2.80 4.80 -10.70
CA PHE A 103 2.22 3.46 -10.90
C PHE A 103 0.96 3.53 -11.78
N THR A 104 0.58 2.41 -12.37
CA THR A 104 -0.72 2.22 -13.03
C THR A 104 -1.62 1.39 -12.12
N ILE A 105 -2.92 1.67 -12.11
CA ILE A 105 -3.94 0.83 -11.47
C ILE A 105 -4.90 0.30 -12.53
N GLU A 106 -5.12 -1.02 -12.53
CA GLU A 106 -5.98 -1.71 -13.49
C GLU A 106 -7.01 -2.56 -12.75
N GLN A 107 -8.23 -2.67 -13.32
CA GLN A 107 -9.31 -3.52 -12.80
C GLN A 107 -9.81 -3.14 -11.39
N CYS A 108 -9.31 -2.04 -10.83
CA CYS A 108 -9.79 -1.40 -9.61
C CYS A 108 -9.51 0.10 -9.61
N GLY A 109 -9.99 0.78 -8.57
CA GLY A 109 -9.91 2.23 -8.44
C GLY A 109 -9.28 2.71 -7.13
N LEU A 110 -9.23 4.02 -7.02
CA LEU A 110 -8.87 4.76 -5.81
C LEU A 110 -10.13 5.41 -5.25
N LEU A 111 -10.31 5.38 -3.93
CA LEU A 111 -11.43 6.01 -3.24
C LEU A 111 -10.94 6.88 -2.10
N TYR A 112 -11.45 8.10 -2.01
CA TYR A 112 -11.19 9.05 -0.93
C TYR A 112 -12.48 9.25 -0.13
N GLU A 113 -12.44 8.98 1.18
CA GLU A 113 -13.58 9.09 2.10
C GLU A 113 -13.30 10.05 3.25
#